data_AF-A0A969UZ12-F1
#
_entry.id   AF-A0A969UZ12-F1
#
_cell.length_a   1.000
_cell.length_b   1.000
_cell.length_c   1.000
_cell.angle_alpha   90.00
_cell.angle_beta   90.00
_cell.angle_gamma   90.00
#
_symmetry.space_group_name_H-M   'P 1'
#
loop_
_entity.id
_entity.type
_entity.pdbx_description
1 polymer ?
#
loop_
_entity_poly.entity_id
_entity_poly.type
_entity_poly.pdbx_seq_one_letter_code
_entity_poly.pdbx_strand_id
1 'polypeptide(L)'
;MGYAEVGRSPWLWSGLVLGLVPAMGWYINQFSAQSADFVHNSLFNQMLDRIWSPVEEHRGSPAYYGLELLEWAWPWLLFWPWGLREAWRSRAFSWGKLVLVWTVGFLGAITLMQTKLPWYIMPLYPMMAIAIGPVLAAAWNGGGGLGVQPFTPGRYPKLWAIFVAVLGGVAIAALVYFNCFDPSPTGHYSLPLGAIALGSGLSLLLLLRQDPQFIPVLGWTWYVGIFLLMASPHWVFELNGWPPARPLGQMVQQVPKAVPVYTTDVIERPTVNFYGDRA
;
A
#
# COMPACT_ATOMS: atom_id res chain seq x y z
N MET A 1 -24.63 12.15 23.82
CA MET A 1 -24.70 10.74 24.24
C MET A 1 -23.58 10.50 25.24
N GLY A 2 -23.95 10.29 26.51
CA GLY A 2 -22.97 9.91 27.54
C GLY A 2 -22.54 8.46 27.34
N TYR A 3 -21.29 8.13 27.70
CA TYR A 3 -20.71 6.79 27.54
C TYR A 3 -21.56 5.65 28.14
N ALA A 4 -22.43 5.95 29.11
CA ALA A 4 -23.36 5.01 29.74
C ALA A 4 -24.48 4.48 28.82
N GLU A 5 -24.80 5.16 27.71
CA GLU A 5 -25.89 4.74 26.80
C GLU A 5 -25.41 3.78 25.70
N VAL A 6 -24.10 3.75 25.42
CA VAL A 6 -23.53 2.93 24.33
C VAL A 6 -23.75 1.44 24.60
N GLY A 7 -23.57 0.99 25.84
CA GLY A 7 -23.76 -0.41 26.24
C GLY A 7 -25.22 -0.89 26.21
N ARG A 8 -26.19 0.02 26.06
CA ARG A 8 -27.62 -0.31 25.94
C ARG A 8 -28.15 -0.27 24.50
N SER A 9 -27.31 0.10 23.54
CA SER A 9 -27.72 0.20 22.14
C SER A 9 -27.92 -1.19 21.52
N PRO A 10 -29.13 -1.56 21.08
CA PRO A 10 -29.37 -2.84 20.41
C PRO A 10 -28.57 -2.94 19.10
N TRP A 11 -28.32 -1.81 18.44
CA TRP A 11 -27.51 -1.77 17.21
C TRP A 11 -26.05 -2.16 17.42
N LEU A 12 -25.47 -1.79 18.56
CA LEU A 12 -24.11 -2.19 18.92
C LEU A 12 -24.03 -3.72 19.08
N TRP A 13 -24.95 -4.28 19.85
CA TRP A 13 -24.99 -5.73 20.11
C TRP A 13 -25.31 -6.53 18.86
N SER A 14 -26.29 -6.10 18.05
CA SER A 14 -26.59 -6.72 16.77
C SER A 14 -25.38 -6.69 15.83
N GLY A 15 -24.67 -5.56 15.74
CA GLY A 15 -23.45 -5.46 14.94
C GLY A 15 -22.34 -6.38 15.43
N LEU A 16 -22.13 -6.46 16.75
CA LEU A 16 -21.15 -7.37 17.36
C LEU A 16 -21.50 -8.84 17.08
N VAL A 17 -22.77 -9.22 17.26
CA VAL A 17 -23.23 -10.59 16.97
C VAL A 17 -23.05 -10.92 15.50
N LEU A 18 -23.51 -10.05 14.60
CA LEU A 18 -23.38 -10.26 13.15
C LEU A 18 -21.91 -10.35 12.71
N GLY A 19 -21.01 -9.58 13.32
CA GLY A 19 -19.58 -9.63 13.02
C GLY A 19 -18.86 -10.84 13.60
N LEU A 20 -19.23 -11.28 14.81
CA LEU A 20 -18.54 -12.36 15.52
C LEU A 20 -19.04 -13.75 15.12
N VAL A 21 -20.33 -13.90 14.80
CA VAL A 21 -20.93 -15.21 14.50
C VAL A 21 -20.20 -15.95 13.37
N PRO A 22 -19.86 -15.33 12.22
CA PRO A 22 -19.12 -16.01 11.16
C PRO A 22 -17.72 -16.46 11.61
N ALA A 23 -16.99 -15.59 12.32
CA ALA A 23 -15.66 -15.90 12.83
C ALA A 23 -15.72 -17.04 13.85
N MET A 24 -16.64 -16.98 14.81
CA MET A 24 -16.85 -18.04 15.79
C MET A 24 -17.25 -19.35 15.13
N GLY A 25 -18.16 -19.33 14.16
CA GLY A 25 -18.56 -20.53 13.42
C GLY A 25 -17.37 -21.20 12.72
N TRP A 26 -16.50 -20.41 12.09
CA TRP A 26 -15.28 -20.94 11.48
C TRP A 26 -14.31 -21.52 12.52
N TYR A 27 -14.02 -20.80 13.60
CA TYR A 27 -13.11 -21.29 14.65
C TYR A 27 -13.63 -22.56 15.34
N ILE A 28 -14.94 -22.64 15.61
CA ILE A 28 -15.57 -23.84 16.18
C ILE A 28 -15.42 -25.01 15.21
N ASN A 29 -15.65 -24.80 13.92
CA ASN A 29 -15.48 -25.84 12.91
C ASN A 29 -14.02 -26.32 12.82
N GLN A 30 -13.05 -25.40 12.79
CA GLN A 30 -11.63 -25.74 12.76
C GLN A 30 -11.20 -26.52 14.01
N PHE A 31 -11.68 -26.10 15.18
CA PHE A 31 -11.43 -26.81 16.43
C PHE A 31 -11.96 -28.24 16.39
N SER A 32 -13.16 -28.43 15.85
CA SER A 32 -13.76 -29.77 15.71
C SER A 32 -13.04 -30.67 14.69
N ALA A 33 -12.39 -30.08 13.68
CA ALA A 33 -11.78 -30.81 12.58
C ALA A 33 -10.27 -31.09 12.76
N GLN A 34 -9.50 -30.21 13.40
CA GLN A 34 -8.03 -30.25 13.43
C GLN A 34 -7.40 -30.40 14.83
N SER A 35 -8.21 -30.69 15.86
CA SER A 35 -7.77 -30.93 17.26
C SER A 35 -7.15 -29.71 17.97
N ALA A 36 -6.65 -29.91 19.21
CA ALA A 36 -6.06 -28.86 20.06
C ALA A 36 -4.82 -28.19 19.46
N ASP A 37 -4.11 -28.88 18.56
CA ASP A 37 -2.87 -28.38 17.93
C ASP A 37 -3.13 -27.17 17.04
N PHE A 38 -4.31 -27.03 16.44
CA PHE A 38 -4.70 -25.85 15.66
C PHE A 38 -4.72 -24.58 16.53
N VAL A 39 -5.23 -24.67 17.76
CA VAL A 39 -5.30 -23.49 18.65
C VAL A 39 -3.91 -23.09 19.12
N HIS A 40 -3.06 -24.05 19.47
CA HIS A 40 -1.71 -23.74 19.91
C HIS A 40 -0.87 -23.16 18.74
N ASN A 41 -0.89 -23.81 17.57
CA ASN A 41 -0.05 -23.40 16.45
C ASN A 41 -0.59 -22.18 15.69
N SER A 42 -1.89 -22.06 15.45
CA SER A 42 -2.47 -20.98 14.64
C SER A 42 -2.89 -19.75 15.46
N LEU A 43 -3.34 -19.91 16.71
CA LEU A 43 -3.74 -18.77 17.55
C LEU A 43 -2.59 -18.24 18.40
N PHE A 44 -1.81 -19.10 19.06
CA PHE A 44 -0.70 -18.62 19.90
C PHE A 44 0.56 -18.34 19.07
N ASN A 45 1.10 -19.35 18.38
CA ASN A 45 2.41 -19.22 17.72
C ASN A 45 2.38 -18.31 16.47
N GLN A 46 1.24 -18.12 15.81
CA GLN A 46 1.15 -17.24 14.64
C GLN A 46 0.64 -15.82 14.95
N MET A 47 -0.20 -15.62 15.98
CA MET A 47 -0.78 -14.29 16.26
C MET A 47 -0.06 -13.57 17.40
N LEU A 48 0.20 -14.28 18.51
CA LEU A 48 0.76 -13.67 19.71
C LEU A 48 2.29 -13.58 19.66
N ASP A 49 2.95 -14.62 19.16
CA ASP A 49 4.42 -14.60 19.04
C ASP A 49 4.87 -13.47 18.12
N ARG A 50 4.15 -13.16 17.03
CA ARG A 50 4.51 -12.05 16.12
C ARG A 50 4.63 -10.68 16.81
N ILE A 51 3.96 -10.49 17.94
CA ILE A 51 4.02 -9.24 18.72
C ILE A 51 5.32 -9.19 19.55
N TRP A 52 5.73 -10.30 20.19
CA TRP A 52 6.86 -10.36 21.14
C TRP A 52 8.16 -10.92 20.56
N SER A 53 8.11 -11.72 19.50
CA SER A 53 9.25 -12.32 18.82
C SER A 53 9.15 -12.10 17.31
N PRO A 54 10.30 -11.94 16.62
CA PRO A 54 10.32 -11.94 15.16
C PRO A 54 10.05 -13.37 14.70
N VAL A 55 8.91 -13.56 14.02
CA VAL A 55 8.59 -14.81 13.32
C VAL A 55 9.15 -14.70 11.90
N GLU A 56 9.79 -15.76 11.41
CA GLU A 56 10.32 -15.87 10.04
C GLU A 56 11.39 -14.79 9.68
N GLU A 57 12.24 -14.37 10.62
CA GLU A 57 13.34 -13.38 10.40
C GLU A 57 12.93 -11.97 9.95
N HIS A 58 11.64 -11.62 9.98
CA HIS A 58 11.11 -10.30 9.56
C HIS A 58 11.33 -9.18 10.60
N ARG A 59 12.56 -9.02 11.09
CA ARG A 59 12.91 -7.97 12.06
C ARG A 59 13.23 -6.66 11.32
N GLY A 60 12.25 -5.76 11.25
CA GLY A 60 12.44 -4.44 10.66
C GLY A 60 12.80 -3.35 11.69
N SER A 61 13.47 -2.28 11.23
CA SER A 61 13.79 -1.11 12.06
C SER A 61 12.52 -0.35 12.50
N PRO A 62 12.58 0.54 13.52
CA PRO A 62 11.44 1.42 13.85
C PRO A 62 11.03 2.35 12.71
N ALA A 63 11.91 2.61 11.74
CA ALA A 63 11.62 3.43 10.56
C ALA A 63 10.89 2.66 9.45
N TYR A 64 10.73 1.34 9.59
CA TYR A 64 10.19 0.44 8.56
C TYR A 64 8.89 0.96 7.95
N TYR A 65 7.85 1.21 8.74
CA TYR A 65 6.56 1.69 8.21
C TYR A 65 6.60 3.14 7.72
N GLY A 66 7.57 3.94 8.17
CA GLY A 66 7.83 5.24 7.58
C GLY A 66 8.35 5.14 6.15
N LEU A 67 9.22 4.15 5.88
CA LEU A 67 9.69 3.83 4.53
C LEU A 67 8.58 3.23 3.67
N GLU A 68 7.75 2.33 4.22
CA GLU A 68 6.59 1.77 3.50
C GLU A 68 5.60 2.87 3.08
N LEU A 69 5.35 3.87 3.94
CA LEU A 69 4.56 5.05 3.54
C LEU A 69 5.26 5.82 2.42
N LEU A 70 6.57 6.01 2.52
CA LEU A 70 7.36 6.66 1.48
C LEU A 70 7.47 5.81 0.21
N GLU A 71 7.09 4.55 0.20
CA GLU A 71 7.10 3.73 -1.01
C GLU A 71 5.74 3.77 -1.71
N TRP A 72 4.68 3.56 -0.93
CA TRP A 72 3.36 3.24 -1.50
C TRP A 72 2.35 4.41 -1.44
N ALA A 73 2.57 5.44 -0.63
CA ALA A 73 1.58 6.51 -0.43
C ALA A 73 1.66 7.65 -1.47
N TRP A 74 2.53 7.57 -2.47
CA TRP A 74 2.65 8.60 -3.50
C TRP A 74 1.41 8.66 -4.41
N PRO A 75 1.10 9.85 -4.97
CA PRO A 75 1.65 11.16 -4.65
C PRO A 75 0.97 11.79 -3.42
N TRP A 76 -0.01 11.09 -2.84
CA TRP A 76 -0.93 11.60 -1.83
C TRP A 76 -0.26 11.88 -0.48
N LEU A 77 0.88 11.24 -0.21
CA LEU A 77 1.72 11.46 0.97
C LEU A 77 2.02 12.95 1.20
N LEU A 78 2.14 13.75 0.13
CA LEU A 78 2.31 15.20 0.18
C LEU A 78 1.26 15.90 1.03
N PHE A 79 0.00 15.46 0.92
CA PHE A 79 -1.14 16.10 1.56
C PHE A 79 -1.40 15.55 2.96
N TRP A 80 -0.78 14.44 3.34
CA TRP A 80 -1.05 13.77 4.61
C TRP A 80 -0.71 14.63 5.84
N PRO A 81 0.45 15.33 5.93
CA PRO A 81 0.74 16.21 7.07
C PRO A 81 -0.29 17.34 7.25
N TRP A 82 -0.83 17.86 6.14
CA TRP A 82 -1.89 18.86 6.16
C TRP A 82 -3.20 18.26 6.66
N GLY A 83 -3.51 17.03 6.25
CA GLY A 83 -4.66 16.28 6.71
C GLY A 83 -4.61 15.96 8.21
N LEU A 84 -3.43 15.59 8.72
CA LEU A 84 -3.22 15.37 10.16
C LEU A 84 -3.37 16.66 10.97
N ARG A 85 -2.87 17.78 10.44
CA ARG A 85 -3.08 19.10 11.05
C ARG A 85 -4.57 19.45 11.12
N GLU A 86 -5.33 19.17 10.07
CA GLU A 86 -6.77 19.42 10.04
C GLU A 86 -7.53 18.47 10.99
N ALA A 87 -7.17 17.19 11.02
CA ALA A 87 -7.72 16.22 11.96
C ALA A 87 -7.46 16.63 13.42
N TRP A 88 -6.27 17.16 13.72
CA TRP A 88 -5.92 17.69 15.04
C TRP A 88 -6.80 18.88 15.45
N ARG A 89 -7.01 19.84 14.54
CA ARG A 89 -7.91 20.98 14.76
C ARG A 89 -9.36 20.54 14.93
N SER A 90 -9.75 19.51 14.20
CA SER A 90 -11.09 18.92 14.20
C SER A 90 -11.25 17.75 15.17
N ARG A 91 -10.39 17.62 16.20
CA ARG A 91 -10.45 16.56 17.22
C ARG A 91 -11.72 16.55 18.08
N ALA A 92 -12.55 17.59 17.99
CA ALA A 92 -13.89 17.59 18.58
C ALA A 92 -14.84 16.65 17.81
N PHE A 93 -14.64 16.51 16.51
CA PHE A 93 -15.46 15.67 15.63
C PHE A 93 -14.96 14.22 15.61
N SER A 94 -15.88 13.30 15.32
CA SER A 94 -15.59 11.85 15.30
C SER A 94 -14.54 11.48 14.25
N TRP A 95 -14.57 12.11 13.06
CA TRP A 95 -13.61 11.81 11.99
C TRP A 95 -12.17 12.21 12.38
N GLY A 96 -12.00 13.38 13.01
CA GLY A 96 -10.68 13.86 13.45
C GLY A 96 -10.10 12.94 14.52
N LYS A 97 -10.93 12.52 15.49
CA LYS A 97 -10.54 11.51 16.48
C LYS A 97 -10.16 10.19 15.85
N LEU A 98 -10.97 9.70 14.91
CA LEU A 98 -10.71 8.43 14.22
C LEU A 98 -9.35 8.45 13.51
N VAL A 99 -9.08 9.50 12.71
CA VAL A 99 -7.80 9.64 12.01
C VAL A 99 -6.62 9.68 12.98
N LEU A 100 -6.71 10.46 14.07
CA LEU A 100 -5.64 10.59 15.04
C LEU A 100 -5.39 9.29 15.82
N VAL A 101 -6.45 8.62 16.26
CA VAL A 101 -6.35 7.34 16.99
C VAL A 101 -5.75 6.26 16.09
N TRP A 102 -6.12 6.21 14.81
CA TRP A 102 -5.55 5.22 13.90
C TRP A 102 -4.11 5.57 13.53
N THR A 103 -3.85 6.84 13.21
CA THR A 103 -2.50 7.27 12.81
C THR A 103 -1.51 7.19 13.97
N VAL A 104 -1.90 7.45 15.21
CA VAL A 104 -0.99 7.36 16.36
C VAL A 104 -1.04 5.98 16.98
N GLY A 105 -2.23 5.47 17.27
CA GLY A 105 -2.45 4.20 17.96
C GLY A 105 -2.14 2.99 17.09
N PHE A 106 -2.76 2.88 15.91
CA PHE A 106 -2.54 1.72 15.03
C PHE A 106 -1.14 1.72 14.41
N LEU A 107 -0.69 2.83 13.83
CA LEU A 107 0.68 2.93 13.29
C LEU A 107 1.73 2.72 14.38
N GLY A 108 1.51 3.28 15.59
CA GLY A 108 2.37 3.07 16.74
C GLY A 108 2.42 1.61 17.16
N ALA A 109 1.27 0.95 17.24
CA ALA A 109 1.18 -0.47 17.57
C ALA A 109 1.96 -1.34 16.57
N ILE A 110 1.72 -1.20 15.26
CA ILE A 110 2.45 -2.01 14.27
C ILE A 110 3.95 -1.69 14.27
N THR A 111 4.35 -0.44 14.50
CA THR A 111 5.76 -0.04 14.56
C THR A 111 6.49 -0.68 15.75
N LEU A 112 5.80 -0.84 16.87
CA LEU A 112 6.32 -1.48 18.08
C LEU A 112 6.34 -3.01 18.01
N MET A 113 5.57 -3.63 17.10
CA MET A 113 5.62 -5.08 16.89
C MET A 113 7.01 -5.53 16.40
N GLN A 114 7.45 -6.70 16.89
CA GLN A 114 8.73 -7.27 16.49
C GLN A 114 8.72 -7.74 15.04
N THR A 115 7.67 -8.47 14.64
CA THR A 115 7.47 -8.91 13.26
C THR A 115 6.91 -7.75 12.43
N LYS A 116 7.59 -7.40 11.34
CA LYS A 116 7.15 -6.34 10.41
C LYS A 116 6.92 -6.90 9.03
N LEU A 117 5.71 -6.70 8.50
CA LEU A 117 5.30 -7.17 7.17
C LEU A 117 4.74 -5.98 6.38
N PRO A 118 5.02 -5.87 5.07
CA PRO A 118 4.62 -4.72 4.26
C PRO A 118 3.11 -4.43 4.34
N TRP A 119 2.29 -5.48 4.38
CA TRP A 119 0.82 -5.34 4.38
C TRP A 119 0.22 -4.92 5.73
N TYR A 120 0.97 -4.94 6.83
CA TYR A 120 0.44 -4.51 8.14
C TYR A 120 0.06 -3.03 8.15
N ILE A 121 0.62 -2.23 7.26
CA ILE A 121 0.28 -0.82 7.14
C ILE A 121 -1.02 -0.55 6.37
N MET A 122 -1.53 -1.53 5.60
CA MET A 122 -2.69 -1.33 4.72
C MET A 122 -3.93 -0.71 5.40
N PRO A 123 -4.29 -1.08 6.65
CA PRO A 123 -5.42 -0.46 7.34
C PRO A 123 -5.25 1.05 7.62
N LEU A 124 -4.06 1.61 7.47
CA LEU A 124 -3.81 3.05 7.63
C LEU A 124 -4.25 3.85 6.40
N TYR A 125 -4.18 3.29 5.18
CA TYR A 125 -4.48 4.04 3.95
C TYR A 125 -5.90 4.63 3.89
N PRO A 126 -6.97 3.93 4.32
CA PRO A 126 -8.30 4.53 4.40
C PRO A 126 -8.36 5.76 5.32
N MET A 127 -7.64 5.72 6.44
CA MET A 127 -7.57 6.86 7.37
C MET A 127 -6.75 8.00 6.82
N MET A 128 -5.69 7.69 6.08
CA MET A 128 -4.91 8.65 5.30
C MET A 128 -5.80 9.35 4.27
N ALA A 129 -6.65 8.61 3.55
CA ALA A 129 -7.59 9.18 2.59
C ALA A 129 -8.63 10.10 3.26
N ILE A 130 -9.19 9.70 4.41
CA ILE A 130 -10.10 10.54 5.20
C ILE A 130 -9.40 11.82 5.67
N ALA A 131 -8.12 11.76 6.04
CA ALA A 131 -7.35 12.93 6.43
C ALA A 131 -7.07 13.88 5.26
N ILE A 132 -6.75 13.32 4.08
CA ILE A 132 -6.37 14.09 2.88
C ILE A 132 -7.59 14.72 2.20
N GLY A 133 -8.75 14.05 2.21
CA GLY A 133 -9.97 14.51 1.55
C GLY A 133 -10.34 15.97 1.82
N PRO A 134 -10.44 16.41 3.09
CA PRO A 134 -10.71 17.82 3.43
C PRO A 134 -9.67 18.81 2.87
N VAL A 135 -8.39 18.42 2.81
CA VAL A 135 -7.31 19.26 2.26
C VAL A 135 -7.50 19.48 0.77
N LEU A 136 -7.76 18.40 0.01
CA LEU A 136 -7.99 18.49 -1.42
C LEU A 136 -9.30 19.21 -1.74
N ALA A 137 -10.36 18.97 -0.98
CA ALA A 137 -11.64 19.65 -1.14
C ALA A 137 -11.49 21.17 -0.92
N ALA A 138 -10.74 21.58 0.11
CA ALA A 138 -10.51 22.99 0.36
C ALA A 138 -9.59 23.64 -0.69
N ALA A 139 -8.61 22.90 -1.22
CA ALA A 139 -7.78 23.35 -2.33
C ALA A 139 -8.59 23.51 -3.63
N TRP A 140 -9.58 22.64 -3.86
CA TRP A 140 -10.47 22.70 -5.02
C TRP A 140 -11.43 23.89 -4.97
N ASN A 141 -12.04 24.13 -3.81
CA ASN A 141 -13.05 25.18 -3.64
C ASN A 141 -12.48 26.59 -3.39
N GLY A 142 -11.14 26.77 -3.39
CA GLY A 142 -10.51 28.06 -3.10
C GLY A 142 -10.62 28.50 -1.63
N GLY A 143 -10.82 27.55 -0.72
CA GLY A 143 -11.08 27.77 0.70
C GLY A 143 -12.52 27.43 1.11
N GLY A 144 -12.67 26.53 2.09
CA GLY A 144 -13.97 26.02 2.52
C GLY A 144 -13.98 24.49 2.52
N GLY A 145 -13.39 23.89 3.55
CA GLY A 145 -13.43 22.46 3.84
C GLY A 145 -14.37 22.12 5.01
N LEU A 146 -14.46 20.84 5.35
CA LEU A 146 -15.25 20.34 6.48
C LEU A 146 -14.49 20.53 7.81
N GLY A 147 -14.90 21.46 8.66
CA GLY A 147 -14.30 21.68 9.99
C GLY A 147 -14.65 23.03 10.65
N VAL A 148 -14.23 23.23 11.91
CA VAL A 148 -14.44 24.51 12.65
C VAL A 148 -13.60 25.65 12.07
N GLN A 149 -12.43 25.33 11.48
CA GLN A 149 -11.58 26.27 10.74
C GLN A 149 -10.91 25.52 9.58
N PRO A 150 -11.57 25.42 8.43
CA PRO A 150 -11.04 24.65 7.31
C PRO A 150 -9.68 25.19 6.87
N PHE A 151 -8.80 24.29 6.41
CA PHE A 151 -7.60 24.70 5.70
C PHE A 151 -7.97 25.57 4.50
N THR A 152 -7.76 26.89 4.58
CA THR A 152 -7.98 27.83 3.47
C THR A 152 -6.63 28.30 2.94
N PRO A 153 -6.01 27.59 1.98
CA PRO A 153 -4.84 28.11 1.31
C PRO A 153 -5.28 29.29 0.47
N GLY A 154 -5.14 30.53 0.97
CA GLY A 154 -5.33 31.72 0.12
C GLY A 154 -4.42 31.69 -1.11
N ARG A 155 -3.28 30.99 -1.00
CA ARG A 155 -2.48 30.45 -2.10
C ARG A 155 -1.99 29.05 -1.73
N TYR A 156 -1.86 28.17 -2.72
CA TYR A 156 -1.27 26.84 -2.55
C TYR A 156 0.15 26.94 -1.97
N PRO A 157 0.50 26.09 -0.98
CA PRO A 157 1.83 26.09 -0.40
C PRO A 157 2.93 25.84 -1.45
N LYS A 158 4.02 26.60 -1.39
CA LYS A 158 5.20 26.39 -2.27
C LYS A 158 5.77 24.97 -2.15
N LEU A 159 5.62 24.34 -0.99
CA LEU A 159 6.05 22.96 -0.75
C LEU A 159 5.37 21.98 -1.70
N TRP A 160 4.10 22.20 -2.07
CA TRP A 160 3.41 21.34 -3.04
C TRP A 160 4.04 21.46 -4.42
N ALA A 161 4.37 22.68 -4.85
CA ALA A 161 5.07 22.92 -6.11
C ALA A 161 6.45 22.24 -6.12
N ILE A 162 7.23 22.40 -5.05
CA ILE A 162 8.56 21.78 -4.92
C ILE A 162 8.45 20.26 -5.02
N PHE A 163 7.49 19.66 -4.32
CA PHE A 163 7.30 18.21 -4.33
C PHE A 163 6.91 17.68 -5.72
N VAL A 164 5.96 18.33 -6.39
CA VAL A 164 5.57 17.95 -7.77
C VAL A 164 6.72 18.17 -8.75
N ALA A 165 7.53 19.22 -8.56
CA ALA A 165 8.72 19.46 -9.36
C ALA A 165 9.79 18.38 -9.15
N VAL A 166 10.01 17.94 -7.91
CA VAL A 166 10.93 16.83 -7.60
C VAL A 166 10.44 15.53 -8.25
N LEU A 167 9.14 15.22 -8.16
CA LEU A 167 8.55 14.06 -8.84
C LEU A 167 8.80 14.07 -10.35
N GLY A 168 8.51 15.19 -11.00
CA GLY A 168 8.79 15.35 -12.43
C GLY A 168 10.29 15.25 -12.75
N GLY A 169 11.14 15.87 -11.93
CA GLY A 169 12.60 15.84 -12.10
C GLY A 169 13.18 14.43 -11.96
N VAL A 170 12.72 13.65 -10.98
CA VAL A 170 13.11 12.24 -10.79
C VAL A 170 12.63 11.40 -11.97
N ALA A 171 11.41 11.59 -12.46
CA ALA A 171 10.91 10.88 -13.64
C ALA A 171 11.74 11.19 -14.90
N ILE A 172 12.13 12.45 -15.10
CA ILE A 172 13.03 12.86 -16.20
C ILE A 172 14.42 12.24 -16.03
N ALA A 173 14.99 12.27 -14.82
CA ALA A 173 16.30 11.69 -14.56
C ALA A 173 16.30 10.17 -14.80
N ALA A 174 15.26 9.46 -14.34
CA ALA A 174 15.07 8.05 -14.61
C ALA A 174 14.91 7.78 -16.11
N LEU A 175 14.12 8.61 -16.81
CA LEU A 175 13.95 8.50 -18.26
C LEU A 175 15.29 8.62 -19.00
N VAL A 176 16.12 9.61 -18.65
CA VAL A 176 17.47 9.79 -19.22
C VAL A 176 18.36 8.60 -18.88
N TYR A 177 18.35 8.14 -17.63
CA TYR A 177 19.14 7.00 -17.19
C TYR A 177 18.83 5.74 -18.02
N PHE A 178 17.56 5.34 -18.07
CA PHE A 178 17.15 4.11 -18.76
C PHE A 178 17.28 4.16 -20.29
N ASN A 179 17.34 5.36 -20.89
CA ASN A 179 17.51 5.48 -22.34
C ASN A 179 18.97 5.71 -22.77
N CYS A 180 19.80 6.33 -21.93
CA CYS A 180 21.16 6.73 -22.31
C CYS A 180 22.27 5.95 -21.60
N PHE A 181 22.01 5.40 -20.41
CA PHE A 181 23.04 4.83 -19.54
C PHE A 181 22.80 3.35 -19.18
N ASP A 182 21.58 2.83 -19.36
CA ASP A 182 21.28 1.41 -19.16
C ASP A 182 22.07 0.56 -20.18
N PRO A 183 22.82 -0.47 -19.75
CA PRO A 183 23.51 -1.39 -20.65
C PRO A 183 22.60 -2.12 -21.65
N SER A 184 21.31 -2.25 -21.33
CA SER A 184 20.31 -2.89 -22.19
C SER A 184 19.07 -2.00 -22.37
N PRO A 185 19.17 -0.91 -23.17
CA PRO A 185 18.06 0.02 -23.33
C PRO A 185 16.94 -0.64 -24.14
N THR A 186 15.87 -1.06 -23.45
CA THR A 186 14.70 -1.70 -24.05
C THR A 186 13.60 -0.70 -24.43
N GLY A 187 13.69 0.55 -23.97
CA GLY A 187 12.72 1.61 -24.23
C GLY A 187 11.35 1.43 -23.55
N HIS A 188 11.13 0.31 -22.85
CA HIS A 188 9.84 0.00 -22.23
C HIS A 188 9.50 0.89 -21.02
N TYR A 189 10.52 1.43 -20.33
CA TYR A 189 10.32 2.41 -19.24
C TYR A 189 10.01 3.82 -19.74
N SER A 190 10.24 4.10 -21.03
CA SER A 190 10.15 5.45 -21.57
C SER A 190 8.72 5.99 -21.58
N LEU A 191 7.74 5.13 -21.86
CA LEU A 191 6.32 5.49 -21.84
C LEU A 191 5.81 5.84 -20.43
N PRO A 192 5.92 4.97 -19.41
CA PRO A 192 5.45 5.29 -18.07
C PRO A 192 6.20 6.49 -17.46
N LEU A 193 7.53 6.55 -17.59
CA LEU A 193 8.32 7.67 -17.06
C LEU A 193 8.05 8.98 -17.80
N GLY A 194 7.87 8.94 -19.12
CA GLY A 194 7.47 10.10 -19.93
C GLY A 194 6.09 10.62 -19.55
N ALA A 195 5.11 9.74 -19.33
CA ALA A 195 3.78 10.11 -18.87
C ALA A 195 3.83 10.77 -17.48
N ILE A 196 4.60 10.22 -16.54
CA ILE A 196 4.79 10.80 -15.20
C ILE A 196 5.49 12.16 -15.28
N ALA A 197 6.54 12.29 -16.10
CA ALA A 197 7.28 13.54 -16.28
C ALA A 197 6.39 14.66 -16.86
N LEU A 198 5.67 14.36 -17.95
CA LEU A 198 4.77 15.32 -18.60
C LEU A 198 3.60 15.71 -17.67
N GLY A 199 2.95 14.72 -17.07
CA GLY A 199 1.83 14.96 -16.17
C GLY A 199 2.22 15.72 -14.90
N SER A 200 3.42 15.47 -14.36
CA SER A 200 3.97 16.25 -13.23
C SER A 200 4.30 17.67 -13.66
N GLY A 201 4.84 17.88 -14.86
CA GLY A 201 5.06 19.21 -15.43
C GLY A 201 3.77 20.02 -15.60
N LEU A 202 2.71 19.39 -16.12
CA LEU A 202 1.38 19.99 -16.22
C LEU A 202 0.78 20.30 -14.84
N SER A 203 0.88 19.35 -13.91
CA SER A 203 0.42 19.54 -12.52
C SER A 203 1.14 20.71 -11.85
N LEU A 204 2.46 20.84 -12.05
CA LEU A 204 3.26 21.94 -11.55
C LEU A 204 2.81 23.29 -12.14
N LEU A 205 2.60 23.35 -13.46
CA LEU A 205 2.13 24.56 -14.14
C LEU A 205 0.78 25.03 -13.56
N LEU A 206 -0.18 24.12 -13.40
CA LEU A 206 -1.49 24.41 -12.84
C LEU A 206 -1.39 24.87 -11.38
N LEU A 207 -0.54 24.20 -10.59
CA LEU A 207 -0.32 24.56 -9.20
C LEU A 207 0.34 25.94 -9.05
N LEU A 208 1.28 26.30 -9.92
CA LEU A 208 1.87 27.64 -9.99
C LEU A 208 0.84 28.70 -10.42
N ARG A 209 -0.12 28.34 -11.28
CA ARG A 209 -1.25 29.18 -11.68
C ARG A 209 -2.38 29.25 -10.65
N GLN A 210 -2.29 28.51 -9.54
CA GLN A 210 -3.33 28.41 -8.53
C GLN A 210 -4.64 27.81 -9.07
N ASP A 211 -4.53 26.95 -10.09
CA ASP A 211 -5.68 26.32 -10.74
C ASP A 211 -5.98 24.96 -10.08
N PRO A 212 -7.18 24.72 -9.54
CA PRO A 212 -7.54 23.48 -8.85
C PRO A 212 -7.50 22.23 -9.75
N GLN A 213 -7.47 22.39 -11.07
CA GLN A 213 -7.30 21.29 -12.02
C GLN A 213 -5.99 20.51 -11.82
N PHE A 214 -5.01 21.04 -11.07
CA PHE A 214 -3.81 20.29 -10.71
C PHE A 214 -4.14 18.97 -9.97
N ILE A 215 -5.24 18.91 -9.20
CA ILE A 215 -5.62 17.73 -8.40
C ILE A 215 -5.94 16.52 -9.30
N PRO A 216 -6.93 16.61 -10.23
CA PRO A 216 -7.21 15.50 -11.13
C PRO A 216 -6.05 15.22 -12.10
N VAL A 217 -5.30 16.23 -12.54
CA VAL A 217 -4.13 16.01 -13.41
C VAL A 217 -3.04 15.23 -12.67
N LEU A 218 -2.74 15.56 -11.41
CA LEU A 218 -1.79 14.81 -10.59
C LEU A 218 -2.26 13.37 -10.34
N GLY A 219 -3.57 13.19 -10.08
CA GLY A 219 -4.17 11.87 -9.93
C GLY A 219 -4.01 11.02 -11.19
N TRP A 220 -4.41 11.56 -12.35
CA TRP A 220 -4.26 10.86 -13.63
C TRP A 220 -2.80 10.59 -13.98
N THR A 221 -1.90 11.53 -13.72
CA THR A 221 -0.45 11.37 -13.92
C THR A 221 0.05 10.10 -13.23
N TRP A 222 -0.32 9.92 -11.95
CA TRP A 222 0.16 8.79 -11.17
C TRP A 222 -0.46 7.47 -11.60
N TYR A 223 -1.79 7.41 -11.72
CA TYR A 223 -2.48 6.16 -12.03
C TYR A 223 -2.27 5.70 -13.47
N VAL A 224 -2.16 6.62 -14.44
CA VAL A 224 -1.77 6.28 -15.82
C VAL A 224 -0.32 5.84 -15.86
N GLY A 225 0.58 6.50 -15.13
CA GLY A 225 1.98 6.08 -15.02
C GLY A 225 2.11 4.64 -14.51
N ILE A 226 1.42 4.31 -13.41
CA ILE A 226 1.37 2.94 -12.87
C ILE A 226 0.73 1.97 -13.85
N PHE A 227 -0.40 2.34 -14.47
CA PHE A 227 -1.06 1.48 -15.45
C PHE A 227 -0.14 1.15 -16.63
N LEU A 228 0.58 2.15 -17.16
CA LEU A 228 1.55 1.95 -18.23
C LEU A 228 2.72 1.07 -17.79
N LEU A 229 3.17 1.19 -16.54
CA LEU A 229 4.19 0.31 -15.97
C LEU A 229 3.67 -1.13 -15.84
N MET A 230 2.46 -1.33 -15.34
CA MET A 230 1.81 -2.65 -15.20
C MET A 230 1.48 -3.29 -16.54
N ALA A 231 1.20 -2.48 -17.57
CA ALA A 231 1.03 -2.93 -18.95
C ALA A 231 2.37 -3.24 -19.64
N SER A 232 3.49 -2.79 -19.07
CA SER A 232 4.82 -3.13 -19.57
C SER A 232 5.24 -4.52 -19.13
N PRO A 233 6.18 -5.17 -19.84
CA PRO A 233 6.71 -6.46 -19.42
C PRO A 233 7.38 -6.41 -18.04
N HIS A 234 7.86 -5.26 -17.55
CA HIS A 234 8.80 -5.18 -16.43
C HIS A 234 8.21 -5.17 -15.03
N TRP A 235 6.90 -4.91 -14.89
CA TRP A 235 6.26 -4.91 -13.57
C TRP A 235 6.39 -6.27 -12.87
N VAL A 236 6.37 -7.36 -13.63
CA VAL A 236 6.47 -8.73 -13.11
C VAL A 236 7.93 -9.19 -13.03
N PHE A 237 8.81 -8.33 -12.50
CA PHE A 237 10.26 -8.57 -12.47
C PHE A 237 10.63 -9.90 -11.79
N GLU A 238 9.88 -10.33 -10.75
CA GLU A 238 10.09 -11.63 -10.09
C GLU A 238 9.87 -12.83 -11.01
N LEU A 239 8.91 -12.77 -11.95
CA LEU A 239 8.68 -13.86 -12.90
C LEU A 239 9.58 -13.75 -14.13
N ASN A 240 9.94 -12.52 -14.53
CA ASN A 240 10.82 -12.31 -15.68
C ASN A 240 12.29 -12.61 -15.40
N GLY A 241 12.70 -12.64 -14.14
CA GLY A 241 14.04 -13.08 -13.74
C GLY A 241 14.30 -14.57 -13.99
N TRP A 242 13.25 -15.33 -14.29
CA TRP A 242 13.31 -16.78 -14.46
C TRP A 242 12.82 -17.19 -15.85
N PRO A 243 13.39 -18.25 -16.45
CA PRO A 243 12.83 -18.77 -17.68
C PRO A 243 11.37 -19.22 -17.46
N PRO A 244 10.50 -19.08 -18.48
CA PRO A 244 9.08 -19.41 -18.36
C PRO A 244 8.87 -20.85 -17.89
N ALA A 245 8.04 -21.04 -16.86
CA ALA A 245 7.87 -22.34 -16.21
C ALA A 245 7.22 -23.39 -17.12
N ARG A 246 6.35 -22.98 -18.05
CA ARG A 246 5.56 -23.89 -18.90
C ARG A 246 6.40 -24.61 -19.97
N PRO A 247 7.22 -23.93 -20.79
CA PRO A 247 8.17 -24.60 -21.69
C PRO A 247 9.14 -25.52 -20.94
N LEU A 248 9.66 -25.09 -19.79
CA LEU A 248 10.52 -25.92 -18.95
C LEU A 248 9.80 -27.19 -18.47
N GLY A 249 8.58 -27.06 -17.96
CA GLY A 249 7.77 -28.22 -17.55
C GLY A 249 7.52 -29.19 -18.71
N GLN A 250 7.25 -28.69 -19.92
CA GLN A 250 7.09 -29.53 -21.11
C GLN A 250 8.38 -30.29 -21.48
N MET A 251 9.56 -29.69 -21.28
CA MET A 251 10.83 -30.40 -21.47
C MET A 251 11.03 -31.47 -20.40
N VAL A 252 10.69 -31.18 -19.14
CA VAL A 252 10.75 -32.12 -18.02
C VAL A 252 9.79 -33.31 -18.23
N GLN A 253 8.63 -33.08 -18.83
CA GLN A 253 7.64 -34.11 -19.15
C GLN A 253 8.15 -35.14 -20.17
N GLN A 254 9.11 -34.76 -21.03
CA GLN A 254 9.73 -35.68 -22.00
C GLN A 254 10.73 -36.64 -21.34
N VAL A 255 11.19 -36.34 -20.13
CA VAL A 255 12.11 -37.18 -19.38
C VAL A 255 11.29 -38.22 -18.58
N PRO A 256 11.65 -39.52 -18.61
CA PRO A 256 10.97 -40.53 -17.81
C PRO A 256 10.92 -40.16 -16.32
N LYS A 257 9.77 -40.39 -15.66
CA LYS A 257 9.54 -39.98 -14.26
C LYS A 257 10.53 -40.57 -13.27
N ALA A 258 11.11 -41.74 -13.58
CA ALA A 258 12.11 -42.41 -12.73
C ALA A 258 13.51 -41.75 -12.75
N VAL A 259 13.76 -40.81 -13.66
CA VAL A 259 15.07 -40.16 -13.80
C VAL A 259 15.02 -38.79 -13.10
N PRO A 260 15.90 -38.50 -12.13
CA PRO A 260 15.98 -37.17 -11.51
C PRO A 260 16.42 -36.12 -12.54
N VAL A 261 15.74 -34.97 -12.56
CA VAL A 261 16.10 -33.82 -13.39
C VAL A 261 16.71 -32.76 -12.50
N TYR A 262 17.94 -32.38 -12.78
CA TYR A 262 18.65 -31.34 -12.04
C TYR A 262 18.56 -30.02 -12.80
N THR A 263 18.27 -28.94 -12.07
CA THR A 263 18.30 -27.57 -12.58
C THR A 263 19.47 -26.82 -11.93
N THR A 264 19.97 -25.79 -12.61
CA THR A 264 20.93 -24.83 -12.05
C THR A 264 20.28 -23.85 -11.08
N ASP A 265 18.95 -23.90 -10.95
CA ASP A 265 18.21 -23.04 -10.03
C ASP A 265 18.52 -23.38 -8.56
N VAL A 266 18.68 -22.34 -7.74
CA VAL A 266 18.98 -22.46 -6.30
C VAL A 266 17.74 -22.93 -5.51
N ILE A 267 16.55 -22.75 -6.07
CA ILE A 267 15.27 -23.01 -5.41
C ILE A 267 14.43 -23.92 -6.30
N GLU A 268 13.83 -24.94 -5.70
CA GLU A 268 12.85 -25.79 -6.37
C GLU A 268 11.66 -24.94 -6.86
N ARG A 269 11.21 -25.16 -8.11
CA ARG A 269 10.13 -24.39 -8.72
C ARG A 269 8.86 -25.26 -8.81
N PRO A 270 7.89 -25.12 -7.88
CA PRO A 270 6.68 -25.94 -7.88
C PRO A 270 5.86 -25.83 -9.17
N THR A 271 5.93 -24.67 -9.84
CA THR A 271 5.26 -24.46 -11.12
C THR A 271 5.85 -25.28 -12.26
N VAL A 272 7.17 -25.51 -12.28
CA VAL A 272 7.82 -26.37 -13.28
C VAL A 272 7.44 -27.83 -13.03
N ASN A 273 7.43 -28.26 -11.77
CA ASN A 273 6.99 -29.59 -11.35
C ASN A 273 5.52 -29.86 -11.75
N PHE A 274 4.64 -28.89 -11.50
CA PHE A 274 3.23 -28.94 -11.91
C PHE A 274 3.08 -29.13 -13.43
N TYR A 275 3.78 -28.33 -14.25
CA TYR A 275 3.72 -28.48 -15.71
C TYR A 275 4.47 -29.72 -16.23
N GLY A 276 5.45 -30.24 -15.48
CA GLY A 276 6.20 -31.43 -15.79
C GLY A 276 5.56 -32.74 -15.31
N ASP A 277 4.40 -32.66 -14.64
CA ASP A 277 3.70 -33.79 -14.03
C ASP A 277 4.60 -34.62 -13.09
N ARG A 278 5.38 -33.90 -12.30
CA ARG A 278 6.26 -34.41 -11.23
C ARG A 278 5.82 -33.78 -9.91
N ALA A 279 5.71 -34.59 -8.87
CA ALA A 279 5.35 -34.19 -7.51
C ALA A 279 6.53 -34.46 -6.58
#